data_AF-A0A6L7WR97-F1
#
_entry.id   AF-A0A6L7WR97-F1
#
_cell.length_a   1.000
_cell.length_b   1.000
_cell.length_c   1.000
_cell.angle_alpha   90.00
_cell.angle_beta   90.00
_cell.angle_gamma   90.00
#
_symmetry.space_group_name_H-M   'P 1'
#
loop_
_entity.id
_entity.type
_entity.pdbx_description
1 polymer ?
#
loop_
_entity_poly.entity_id
_entity_poly.type
_entity_poly.pdbx_seq_one_letter_code
_entity_poly.pdbx_strand_id
1 'polypeptide(L)' 'MKDRSLQGQKLLVLQPMTPAGAASGRPLVAVDSAGAGAGETVFFVRGREASFPFLPDLVATDANVVGIVDHWTVEPETSP' A
#
# COMPACT_ATOMS: atom_id res chain seq x y z
N MET A 1 16.24 -16.22 -4.18
CA MET A 1 17.16 -15.08 -3.92
C MET A 1 16.37 -13.80 -4.16
N LYS A 2 16.47 -12.80 -3.27
CA LYS A 2 15.83 -11.48 -3.44
C LYS A 2 16.87 -10.43 -3.78
N ASP A 3 16.43 -9.30 -4.34
CA ASP A 3 17.29 -8.13 -4.49
C ASP A 3 17.83 -7.67 -3.13
N ARG A 4 19.08 -7.19 -3.09
CA ARG A 4 19.71 -6.79 -1.83
C ARG A 4 19.05 -5.56 -1.21
N SER A 5 18.49 -4.67 -2.02
CA SER A 5 17.77 -3.49 -1.53
C SER A 5 16.48 -3.83 -0.75
N LEU A 6 15.95 -5.04 -0.92
CA LEU A 6 14.79 -5.55 -0.19
C LEU A 6 15.16 -6.29 1.11
N GLN A 7 16.42 -6.22 1.54
CA GLN A 7 16.83 -6.76 2.84
C GLN A 7 16.28 -5.87 3.96
N GLY A 8 15.76 -6.48 5.03
CA GLY A 8 15.10 -5.77 6.14
C GLY A 8 13.70 -5.22 5.82
N GLN A 9 13.33 -5.09 4.54
CA GLN A 9 12.04 -4.56 4.14
C GLN A 9 10.91 -5.57 4.38
N LYS A 10 9.85 -5.12 5.05
CA LYS A 10 8.64 -5.90 5.30
C LYS A 10 7.77 -5.90 4.04
N LEU A 11 7.31 -7.07 3.64
CA LEU A 11 6.47 -7.27 2.46
C LEU A 11 5.07 -7.70 2.89
N LEU A 12 4.06 -6.97 2.43
CA LEU A 12 2.65 -7.23 2.71
C LEU A 12 1.93 -7.59 1.41
N VAL A 13 1.02 -8.56 1.50
CA VAL A 13 0.06 -8.84 0.43
C VAL A 13 -1.15 -7.93 0.64
N LEU A 14 -1.38 -7.01 -0.30
CA LEU A 14 -2.51 -6.09 -0.27
C LEU A 14 -3.59 -6.57 -1.23
N GLN A 15 -4.84 -6.59 -0.77
CA GLN A 15 -6.02 -6.71 -1.61
C GLN A 15 -6.59 -5.30 -1.81
N PRO A 16 -6.51 -4.70 -3.02
CA PRO A 16 -7.18 -3.44 -3.29
C PRO A 16 -8.70 -3.58 -3.07
N MET A 17 -9.36 -2.48 -2.73
CA MET A 17 -10.78 -2.46 -2.38
C MET A 17 -11.52 -1.28 -3.04
N THR A 18 -12.82 -1.44 -3.22
CA THR A 18 -13.73 -0.35 -3.62
C THR A 18 -13.98 0.59 -2.42
N PRO A 19 -14.52 1.81 -2.65
CA PRO A 19 -14.90 2.70 -1.56
C PRO A 19 -15.90 2.08 -0.56
N ALA A 20 -16.69 1.09 -1.00
CA ALA A 20 -17.66 0.37 -0.19
C ALA A 20 -17.06 -0.78 0.64
N GLY A 21 -15.74 -0.98 0.63
CA GLY A 21 -15.11 -2.04 1.42
C GLY A 21 -14.89 -3.36 0.70
N ALA A 22 -15.43 -3.53 -0.51
CA ALA A 22 -15.38 -4.80 -1.23
C ALA A 22 -14.04 -4.98 -1.94
N ALA A 23 -13.52 -6.21 -1.98
CA ALA A 23 -12.31 -6.54 -2.72
C ALA A 23 -12.44 -6.15 -4.22
N SER A 24 -11.39 -5.56 -4.77
CA SER A 24 -11.30 -5.07 -6.14
C SER A 24 -9.97 -5.45 -6.78
N GLY A 25 -10.03 -5.92 -8.03
CA GLY A 25 -8.83 -6.26 -8.79
C GLY A 25 -8.01 -7.41 -8.19
N ARG A 26 -6.73 -7.46 -8.58
CA ARG A 26 -5.80 -8.53 -8.16
C ARG A 26 -5.00 -8.08 -6.92
N PRO A 27 -4.72 -9.00 -5.98
CA PRO A 27 -3.75 -8.75 -4.92
C PRO A 27 -2.38 -8.37 -5.49
N LEU A 28 -1.65 -7.55 -4.73
CA LEU A 28 -0.28 -7.14 -5.04
C LEU A 28 0.61 -7.21 -3.80
N VAL A 29 1.92 -7.21 -4.00
CA VAL A 29 2.89 -7.15 -2.91
C VAL A 29 3.38 -5.71 -2.80
N ALA A 30 3.36 -5.15 -1.60
CA ALA A 30 3.90 -3.84 -1.30
C ALA A 30 4.95 -3.94 -0.18
N VAL A 31 5.94 -3.04 -0.22
CA VAL A 31 6.76 -2.75 0.95
C VAL A 31 5.91 -1.99 1.97
N ASP A 32 6.29 -2.04 3.25
CA ASP A 32 5.62 -1.33 4.32
C ASP A 32 6.59 -0.37 5.03
N SER A 33 6.41 0.93 4.79
CA SER A 33 7.11 1.99 5.54
C SER A 33 6.30 2.54 6.71
N ALA A 34 5.02 2.16 6.85
CA ALA A 34 4.10 2.70 7.86
C ALA A 34 3.97 1.80 9.10
N GLY A 35 4.33 0.52 9.00
CA GLY A 35 4.27 -0.45 10.08
C GLY A 35 2.94 -1.22 10.16
N ALA A 36 2.19 -1.33 9.05
CA ALA A 36 0.85 -1.92 9.03
C ALA A 36 0.80 -3.44 9.35
N GLY A 37 -0.10 -3.85 10.23
CA GLY A 37 -0.42 -5.23 10.55
C GLY A 37 -1.33 -5.92 9.52
N ALA A 38 -1.42 -7.26 9.63
CA ALA A 38 -2.41 -8.00 8.87
C ALA A 38 -3.83 -7.67 9.34
N GLY A 39 -4.74 -7.42 8.40
CA GLY A 39 -6.13 -7.05 8.68
C GLY A 39 -6.37 -5.54 8.82
N GLU A 40 -5.32 -4.71 8.77
CA GLU A 40 -5.48 -3.26 8.73
C GLU A 40 -5.83 -2.77 7.31
N THR A 41 -6.65 -1.72 7.25
CA THR A 41 -6.89 -0.98 6.02
C THR A 41 -5.79 0.07 5.85
N VAL A 42 -5.23 0.19 4.64
CA VAL A 42 -4.05 1.02 4.40
C VAL A 42 -4.19 1.88 3.15
N PHE A 43 -3.52 3.04 3.16
CA PHE A 43 -3.18 3.76 1.94
C PHE A 43 -1.84 3.24 1.41
N PHE A 44 -1.80 2.96 0.10
CA PHE A 44 -0.58 2.58 -0.58
C PHE A 44 -0.42 3.38 -1.88
N VAL A 45 0.83 3.64 -2.25
CA VAL A 45 1.19 4.29 -3.52
C VAL A 45 1.80 3.27 -4.47
N ARG A 46 1.80 3.59 -5.76
CA ARG A 46 2.50 2.80 -6.78
C ARG A 46 3.46 3.65 -7.59
N GLY A 47 4.33 3.01 -8.36
CA GLY A 47 5.29 3.67 -9.24
C GLY A 47 6.52 4.14 -8.48
N ARG A 48 7.17 5.20 -8.99
CA ARG A 48 8.46 5.67 -8.45
C ARG A 48 8.32 6.19 -7.03
N GLU A 49 7.17 6.77 -6.71
CA GLU A 49 6.82 7.36 -5.43
C GLU A 49 6.86 6.32 -4.29
N ALA A 50 6.67 5.04 -4.61
CA ALA A 50 6.77 3.95 -3.63
C ALA A 50 8.17 3.83 -3.01
N SER A 51 9.21 4.30 -3.70
CA SER A 51 10.59 4.30 -3.18
C SER A 51 10.93 5.48 -2.28
N PHE A 52 10.11 6.56 -2.29
CA PHE A 52 10.46 7.82 -1.65
C PHE A 52 10.63 7.75 -0.12
N PRO A 53 9.86 6.93 0.62
CA PRO A 53 10.06 6.81 2.07
C PRO A 53 11.42 6.23 2.48
N PHE A 54 12.16 5.64 1.54
CA PHE A 54 13.44 5.00 1.81
C PHE A 54 14.65 5.86 1.40
N LEU A 55 14.42 7.09 0.92
CA LEU A 55 15.53 7.97 0.53
C LEU A 55 16.52 8.19 1.71
N PRO A 56 17.84 8.20 1.44
CA PRO A 56 18.48 8.18 0.13
C PRO A 56 18.66 6.77 -0.48
N ASP A 57 18.26 5.70 0.21
CA ASP A 57 18.41 4.33 -0.28
C ASP A 57 17.46 4.05 -1.45
N LEU A 58 17.96 3.30 -2.43
CA LEU A 58 17.19 2.88 -3.60
C LEU A 58 16.60 1.49 -3.35
N VAL A 59 15.41 1.45 -2.76
CA VAL A 59 14.64 0.22 -2.60
C VAL A 59 13.94 -0.14 -3.90
N ALA A 60 14.17 -1.35 -4.40
CA ALA A 60 13.54 -1.88 -5.61
C ALA A 60 12.05 -2.19 -5.36
N THR A 61 11.22 -1.15 -5.28
CA THR A 61 9.77 -1.24 -5.05
C THR A 61 9.00 -0.30 -5.97
N ASP A 62 7.85 -0.79 -6.43
CA ASP A 62 6.84 -0.03 -7.17
C ASP A 62 5.50 0.02 -6.43
N ALA A 63 5.43 -0.49 -5.19
CA ALA A 63 4.27 -0.42 -4.32
C ALA A 63 4.68 -0.31 -2.85
N ASN A 64 4.13 0.66 -2.12
CA ASN A 64 4.48 0.87 -0.72
C ASN A 64 3.29 1.37 0.11
N VAL A 65 3.12 0.80 1.30
CA VAL A 65 2.17 1.29 2.30
C VAL A 65 2.71 2.57 2.94
N VAL A 66 1.93 3.63 2.84
CA VAL A 66 2.30 4.99 3.32
C VAL A 66 1.50 5.43 4.54
N GLY A 67 0.41 4.74 4.88
CA GLY A 67 -0.38 5.06 6.06
C GLY A 67 -1.43 4.00 6.36
N ILE A 68 -1.81 3.93 7.64
CA ILE A 68 -2.91 3.10 8.15
C ILE A 68 -4.16 3.97 8.20
N VAL A 69 -5.30 3.41 7.81
CA VAL A 69 -6.57 4.14 7.72
C VAL A 69 -7.34 3.99 9.02
N ASP A 70 -7.52 5.09 9.74
CA ASP A 70 -8.42 5.15 10.90
C ASP A 70 -9.90 5.21 10.47
N HIS A 71 -10.18 6.04 9.46
CA HIS A 71 -11.54 6.24 8.94
C HIS A 71 -11.51 6.76 7.49
N TRP A 72 -12.54 6.39 6.71
CA TRP A 72 -12.84 7.04 5.43
C TRP A 72 -14.35 7.18 5.27
N THR A 73 -14.76 8.24 4.56
CA THR A 73 -16.17 8.51 4.26
C THR A 73 -16.35 8.56 2.76
N VAL A 74 -17.49 8.04 2.29
CA VAL A 74 -17.91 8.13 0.90
C VAL A 74 -19.17 8.98 0.85
N GLU A 75 -19.17 10.04 0.04
CA GLU A 75 -20.39 10.79 -0.22
C GLU A 75 -21.33 9.93 -1.08
N PRO A 76 -22.64 9.90 -0.77
CA PRO A 76 -23.59 9.19 -1.61
C PRO A 76 -23.58 9.78 -3.03
N GLU A 77 -23.57 8.93 -4.06
CA GLU A 77 -23.73 9.39 -5.44
C GLU A 77 -25.08 10.11 -5.56
N THR A 78 -25.04 11.42 -5.78
CA THR A 78 -26.23 12.20 -6.12
C THR A 78 -26.66 11.78 -7.52
N SER A 79 -27.65 10.89 -7.62
CA SER A 79 -28.33 10.63 -8.88
C SER A 79 -28.91 11.96 -9.41
N PRO A 80 -28.74 12.29 -10.70
CA PRO A 80 -29.34 13.49 -11.29
C PRO A 80 -30.88 13.43 -11.26
#